data_AF-A0A6P8B5B0-F1
#
_entry.id   AF-A0A6P8B5B0-F1
#
_cell.length_a   1.000
_cell.length_b   1.000
_cell.length_c   1.000
_cell.angle_alpha   90.00
_cell.angle_beta   90.00
_cell.angle_gamma   90.00
#
_symmetry.space_group_name_H-M   'P 1'
#
loop_
_entity.id
_entity.type
_entity.pdbx_description
1 polymer ?
#
loop_
_entity_poly.entity_id
_entity_poly.type
_entity_poly.pdbx_seq_one_letter_code
_entity_poly.pdbx_strand_id
1 'polypeptide(L)'
;MTSHFSPSGLLQALGWACERHKAPHTCLFSNPVDVTTCQGIMRKSAIRMEHRLVSKQTGARDVFETVNKHVFDLKKGVTLRLVLCEELPTSYYFILGYHHILMDGFSWGLCLPSCRVTIETAADSRNKPPPPVYGPYADWSRKQLSDVLGGLDLAKDRKFRREALSSLPLILPLLPVSRVAGRKPLRAYELNRAKHKSSKGLPSLAATWQPPRRPHLSMCT
;
A
#
# COMPACT_ATOMS: atom_id res chain seq x y z
N MET A 1 -18.27 -3.55 -9.13
CA MET A 1 -19.29 -2.89 -8.25
C MET A 1 -20.42 -2.44 -9.15
N THR A 2 -21.69 -2.49 -8.73
CA THR A 2 -22.85 -2.22 -9.60
C THR A 2 -23.85 -1.26 -8.95
N SER A 3 -24.15 -0.16 -9.64
CA SER A 3 -25.41 0.62 -9.69
C SER A 3 -25.64 1.99 -8.99
N HIS A 4 -24.75 2.58 -8.17
CA HIS A 4 -24.94 3.99 -7.70
C HIS A 4 -23.64 4.80 -7.58
N PHE A 5 -22.64 4.46 -8.39
CA PHE A 5 -21.28 4.93 -8.20
C PHE A 5 -20.90 5.94 -9.29
N SER A 6 -20.56 7.17 -8.89
CA SER A 6 -19.99 8.16 -9.79
C SER A 6 -18.47 7.93 -9.92
N PRO A 7 -17.94 7.59 -11.10
CA PRO A 7 -16.51 7.39 -11.33
C PRO A 7 -15.69 8.63 -10.97
N SER A 8 -16.21 9.81 -11.30
CA SER A 8 -15.58 11.10 -10.99
C SER A 8 -15.54 11.37 -9.49
N GLY A 9 -16.61 11.01 -8.75
CA GLY A 9 -16.67 11.12 -7.30
C GLY A 9 -15.63 10.24 -6.60
N LEU A 10 -15.42 9.00 -7.07
CA LEU A 10 -14.36 8.13 -6.53
C LEU A 10 -12.97 8.71 -6.78
N LEU A 11 -12.68 9.11 -8.01
CA LEU A 11 -11.35 9.62 -8.36
C LEU A 11 -11.05 10.90 -7.57
N GLN A 12 -12.05 11.77 -7.39
CA GLN A 12 -11.92 12.94 -6.52
C GLN A 12 -11.65 12.53 -5.07
N ALA A 13 -12.41 11.58 -4.52
CA ALA A 13 -12.24 11.11 -3.14
C ALA A 13 -10.87 10.46 -2.89
N LEU A 14 -10.37 9.67 -3.84
CA LEU A 14 -9.05 9.07 -3.78
C LEU A 14 -7.94 10.12 -3.90
N GLY A 15 -8.10 11.09 -4.79
CA GLY A 15 -7.16 12.21 -4.90
C GLY A 15 -7.04 12.98 -3.61
N TRP A 16 -8.17 13.28 -2.97
CA TRP A 16 -8.22 13.93 -1.67
C TRP A 16 -7.59 13.10 -0.56
N ALA A 17 -7.86 11.80 -0.52
CA ALA A 17 -7.21 10.90 0.44
C ALA A 17 -5.69 10.89 0.24
N CYS A 18 -5.22 10.81 -1.01
CA CYS A 18 -3.79 10.84 -1.33
C CYS A 18 -3.14 12.18 -0.94
N GLU A 19 -3.78 13.32 -1.21
CA GLU A 19 -3.25 14.64 -0.83
C GLU A 19 -3.22 14.86 0.70
N ARG A 20 -4.08 14.16 1.43
CA ARG A 20 -4.17 14.26 2.90
C ARG A 20 -3.06 13.49 3.62
N HIS A 21 -2.64 12.36 3.06
CA HIS A 21 -1.64 11.49 3.69
C HIS A 21 -0.26 11.77 3.15
N LYS A 22 0.72 12.07 4.02
CA LYS A 22 2.10 12.33 3.58
C LYS A 22 2.79 11.09 2.96
N ALA A 23 2.28 9.87 3.19
CA ALA A 23 2.84 8.66 2.60
C ALA A 23 2.86 8.76 1.06
N PRO A 24 1.73 8.93 0.34
CA PRO A 24 1.69 9.16 -1.11
C PRO A 24 2.45 10.39 -1.67
N HIS A 25 3.07 11.20 -0.81
CA HIS A 25 3.99 12.29 -1.17
C HIS A 25 5.47 11.91 -1.00
N THR A 26 5.74 10.68 -0.57
CA THR A 26 7.09 10.24 -0.21
C THR A 26 7.90 9.95 -1.47
N CYS A 27 9.11 10.51 -1.52
CA CYS A 27 10.16 10.12 -2.45
C CYS A 27 11.38 9.59 -1.68
N LEU A 28 12.13 8.70 -2.32
CA LEU A 28 13.32 8.08 -1.77
C LEU A 28 14.47 8.29 -2.76
N PHE A 29 15.53 8.93 -2.31
CA PHE A 29 16.64 9.33 -3.16
C PHE A 29 17.95 9.29 -2.38
N SER A 30 19.06 9.10 -3.08
CA SER A 30 20.38 9.24 -2.48
C SER A 30 20.77 10.72 -2.44
N ASN A 31 21.27 11.17 -1.30
CA ASN A 31 21.92 12.47 -1.19
C ASN A 31 23.13 12.50 -2.14
N PRO A 32 23.25 13.51 -3.02
CA PRO A 32 24.31 13.56 -4.02
C PRO A 32 25.72 13.73 -3.42
N VAL A 33 25.83 14.19 -2.16
CA VAL A 33 27.13 14.46 -1.52
C VAL A 33 27.70 13.22 -0.83
N ASP A 34 26.91 12.59 0.04
CA ASP A 34 27.36 11.49 0.90
C ASP A 34 26.75 10.12 0.53
N VAL A 35 25.94 10.07 -0.53
CA VAL A 35 25.27 8.86 -1.05
C VAL A 35 24.29 8.22 -0.05
N THR A 36 23.99 8.89 1.06
CA THR A 36 23.03 8.37 2.06
C THR A 36 21.61 8.35 1.50
N THR A 37 20.86 7.29 1.80
CA THR A 37 19.45 7.19 1.40
C THR A 37 18.61 8.14 2.24
N CYS A 38 17.90 9.04 1.57
CA CYS A 38 17.04 10.04 2.17
C CYS A 38 15.57 9.77 1.83
N GLN A 39 14.70 10.12 2.78
CA GLN A 39 13.26 10.20 2.57
C GLN A 39 12.84 11.67 2.47
N GLY A 40 12.23 12.04 1.34
CA GLY A 40 11.63 13.36 1.13
C GLY A 40 10.11 13.29 1.15
N ILE A 41 9.47 14.36 1.62
CA ILE A 41 8.03 14.56 1.48
C ILE A 41 7.78 15.69 0.48
N MET A 42 7.20 15.35 -0.67
CA MET A 42 6.89 16.28 -1.74
C MET A 42 5.69 17.17 -1.37
N ARG A 43 5.70 18.42 -1.84
CA ARG A 43 4.57 19.35 -1.63
C ARG A 43 3.28 18.88 -2.31
N LYS A 44 3.41 18.20 -3.46
CA LYS A 44 2.31 17.65 -4.25
C LYS A 44 2.58 16.19 -4.54
N SER A 45 1.55 15.36 -4.49
CA SER A 45 1.71 13.95 -4.81
C SER A 45 1.98 13.75 -6.31
N ALA A 46 2.85 12.80 -6.65
CA ALA A 46 3.09 12.38 -8.03
C ALA A 46 2.08 11.33 -8.52
N ILE A 47 1.05 11.04 -7.71
CA ILE A 47 0.05 10.01 -8.00
C ILE A 47 -0.75 10.38 -9.24
N ARG A 48 -0.89 9.38 -10.10
CA ARG A 48 -1.76 9.44 -11.26
C ARG A 48 -2.95 8.53 -11.04
N MET A 49 -4.12 9.11 -11.21
CA MET A 49 -5.38 8.37 -11.26
C MET A 49 -5.80 8.26 -12.72
N GLU A 50 -5.93 7.03 -13.19
CA GLU A 50 -6.33 6.72 -14.55
C GLU A 50 -7.78 6.23 -14.54
N HIS A 51 -8.58 6.73 -15.48
CA HIS A 51 -9.90 6.19 -15.78
C HIS A 51 -9.86 5.56 -17.18
N ARG A 52 -10.30 4.30 -17.31
CA ARG A 52 -10.29 3.58 -18.58
C ARG A 52 -11.62 2.88 -18.83
N LEU A 53 -12.19 3.09 -20.01
CA LEU A 53 -13.28 2.26 -20.49
C LEU A 53 -12.71 0.90 -20.95
N VAL A 54 -13.33 -0.19 -20.54
CA VAL A 54 -12.96 -1.55 -20.93
C VAL A 54 -14.20 -2.26 -21.47
N SER A 55 -14.02 -3.02 -22.55
CA SER A 55 -15.13 -3.69 -23.22
C SER A 55 -15.68 -4.89 -22.45
N LYS A 56 -14.81 -5.59 -21.71
CA LYS A 56 -15.11 -6.76 -20.88
C LYS A 56 -14.13 -6.86 -19.71
N GLN A 57 -14.40 -7.79 -18.78
CA GLN A 57 -13.48 -8.18 -17.71
C GLN A 57 -12.03 -8.46 -18.18
N THR A 58 -11.85 -8.98 -19.40
CA THR A 58 -10.52 -9.23 -19.98
C THR A 58 -9.71 -7.94 -20.11
N GLY A 59 -10.32 -6.83 -20.52
CA GLY A 59 -9.64 -5.53 -20.60
C GLY A 59 -9.18 -5.03 -19.23
N ALA A 60 -9.99 -5.22 -18.17
CA ALA A 60 -9.56 -4.90 -16.81
C ALA A 60 -8.39 -5.79 -16.33
N ARG A 61 -8.35 -7.06 -16.78
CA ARG A 61 -7.23 -7.97 -16.49
C ARG A 61 -5.95 -7.50 -17.18
N ASP A 62 -6.03 -7.05 -18.43
CA ASP A 62 -4.86 -6.55 -19.16
C ASP A 62 -4.29 -5.30 -18.49
N VAL A 63 -5.16 -4.36 -18.09
CA VAL A 63 -4.76 -3.19 -17.29
C VAL A 63 -4.08 -3.63 -15.99
N PHE A 64 -4.64 -4.62 -15.28
CA PHE A 64 -4.02 -5.17 -14.08
C PHE A 64 -2.61 -5.68 -14.35
N GLU A 65 -2.38 -6.44 -15.42
CA GLU A 65 -1.04 -6.92 -15.78
C GLU A 65 -0.06 -5.77 -16.07
N THR A 66 -0.54 -4.66 -16.66
CA THR A 66 0.31 -3.47 -16.83
C THR A 66 0.67 -2.80 -15.51
N VAL A 67 -0.24 -2.79 -14.54
CA VAL A 67 0.02 -2.23 -13.20
C VAL A 67 0.97 -3.15 -12.43
N ASN A 68 0.78 -4.46 -12.54
CA ASN A 68 1.61 -5.49 -11.91
C ASN A 68 3.07 -5.44 -12.37
N LYS A 69 3.30 -5.19 -13.66
CA LYS A 69 4.65 -5.07 -14.25
C LYS A 69 5.24 -3.66 -14.13
N HIS A 70 4.53 -2.72 -13.49
CA HIS A 70 4.97 -1.34 -13.40
C HIS A 70 6.17 -1.21 -12.47
N VAL A 71 7.24 -0.58 -12.96
CA VAL A 71 8.41 -0.21 -12.15
C VAL A 71 8.20 1.20 -11.61
N PHE A 72 8.10 1.31 -10.29
CA PHE A 72 7.87 2.56 -9.58
C PHE A 72 9.15 3.40 -9.45
N ASP A 73 9.13 4.66 -9.90
CA ASP A 73 10.24 5.61 -9.75
C ASP A 73 10.16 6.28 -8.37
N LEU A 74 10.78 5.64 -7.37
CA LEU A 74 10.79 6.11 -5.99
C LEU A 74 11.46 7.49 -5.83
N LYS A 75 12.46 7.79 -6.67
CA LYS A 75 13.18 9.07 -6.64
C LYS A 75 12.26 10.24 -6.99
N LYS A 76 11.34 10.02 -7.92
CA LYS A 76 10.32 11.02 -8.32
C LYS A 76 9.03 10.94 -7.53
N GLY A 77 8.97 10.09 -6.49
CA GLY A 77 7.76 9.88 -5.68
C GLY A 77 6.63 9.14 -6.41
N VAL A 78 6.92 8.48 -7.53
CA VAL A 78 5.96 7.63 -8.23
C VAL A 78 5.91 6.28 -7.50
N THR A 79 5.13 6.20 -6.43
CA THR A 79 5.09 5.05 -5.50
C THR A 79 3.75 4.32 -5.49
N LEU A 80 2.72 4.91 -6.11
CA LEU A 80 1.35 4.41 -6.17
C LEU A 80 0.77 4.68 -7.56
N ARG A 81 0.03 3.71 -8.09
CA ARG A 81 -0.71 3.80 -9.35
C ARG A 81 -2.14 3.32 -9.13
N LEU A 82 -3.09 4.14 -9.55
CA LEU A 82 -4.52 3.93 -9.37
C LEU A 82 -5.21 3.90 -10.73
N VAL A 83 -5.90 2.80 -11.03
CA VAL A 83 -6.67 2.69 -12.28
C VAL A 83 -8.09 2.23 -11.99
N LEU A 84 -9.06 3.06 -12.36
CA LEU A 84 -10.48 2.70 -12.39
C LEU A 84 -10.82 2.25 -13.81
N CYS A 85 -11.21 0.99 -13.96
CA CYS A 85 -11.74 0.47 -15.22
C CYS A 85 -13.27 0.42 -15.15
N GLU A 86 -13.93 1.01 -16.15
CA GLU A 86 -15.38 0.99 -16.31
C GLU A 86 -15.75 0.06 -17.48
N GLU A 87 -16.49 -1.00 -17.15
CA GLU A 87 -17.16 -1.91 -18.08
C GLU A 87 -18.64 -1.53 -18.13
N LEU A 88 -19.05 -0.95 -19.26
CA LEU A 88 -20.42 -0.51 -19.46
C LEU A 88 -21.39 -1.71 -19.45
N PRO A 89 -22.62 -1.55 -18.92
CA PRO A 89 -23.21 -0.29 -18.47
C PRO A 89 -23.01 0.03 -16.98
N THR A 90 -22.55 -0.91 -16.14
CA THR A 90 -22.59 -0.71 -14.67
C THR A 90 -21.45 -1.37 -13.87
N SER A 91 -20.45 -1.96 -14.52
CA SER A 91 -19.39 -2.70 -13.83
C SER A 91 -18.11 -1.89 -13.69
N TYR A 92 -17.61 -1.79 -12.46
CA TYR A 92 -16.34 -1.12 -12.16
C TYR A 92 -15.31 -2.07 -11.56
N TYR A 93 -14.06 -1.93 -12.02
CA TYR A 93 -12.87 -2.58 -11.46
C TYR A 93 -11.89 -1.53 -10.96
N PHE A 94 -11.53 -1.63 -9.69
CA PHE A 94 -10.54 -0.76 -9.08
C PHE A 94 -9.22 -1.51 -8.94
N ILE A 95 -8.17 -1.00 -9.58
CA ILE A 95 -6.85 -1.58 -9.61
C ILE A 95 -5.89 -0.64 -8.89
N LEU A 96 -5.26 -1.15 -7.85
CA LEU A 96 -4.29 -0.46 -7.02
C LEU A 96 -2.96 -1.18 -7.12
N GLY A 97 -1.93 -0.48 -7.59
CA GLY A 97 -0.54 -0.93 -7.50
C GLY A 97 0.25 0.04 -6.63
N TYR A 98 1.08 -0.47 -5.74
CA TYR A 98 1.97 0.36 -4.92
C TYR A 98 3.27 -0.35 -4.61
N HIS A 99 4.30 0.44 -4.34
CA HIS A 99 5.54 -0.07 -3.78
C HIS A 99 5.38 -0.30 -2.27
N HIS A 100 5.70 -1.49 -1.77
CA HIS A 100 5.45 -1.86 -0.36
C HIS A 100 6.22 -0.99 0.66
N ILE A 101 7.28 -0.31 0.23
CA ILE A 101 8.00 0.69 1.04
C ILE A 101 7.10 1.87 1.48
N LEU A 102 6.01 2.11 0.75
CA LEU A 102 5.07 3.19 1.02
C LEU A 102 4.09 2.85 2.13
N MET A 103 3.63 1.60 2.15
CA MET A 103 2.43 1.20 2.87
C MET A 103 2.44 -0.31 3.10
N ASP A 104 2.02 -0.72 4.30
CA ASP A 104 1.75 -2.12 4.63
C ASP A 104 0.24 -2.45 4.60
N GLY A 105 -0.10 -3.72 4.81
CA GLY A 105 -1.50 -4.16 4.81
C GLY A 105 -2.36 -3.55 5.92
N PHE A 106 -1.75 -3.10 7.02
CA PHE A 106 -2.45 -2.42 8.11
C PHE A 106 -2.79 -0.98 7.71
N SER A 107 -1.80 -0.26 7.21
CA SER A 107 -1.90 1.12 6.72
C SER A 107 -2.93 1.24 5.60
N TRP A 108 -3.03 0.26 4.70
CA TRP A 108 -4.08 0.21 3.70
C TRP A 108 -5.49 0.17 4.32
N GLY A 109 -5.66 -0.63 5.38
CA GLY A 109 -6.91 -0.68 6.14
C GLY A 109 -7.29 0.65 6.76
N LEU A 110 -6.31 1.49 7.10
CA LEU A 110 -6.54 2.84 7.63
C LEU A 110 -6.91 3.86 6.53
N CYS A 111 -6.45 3.67 5.29
CA CYS A 111 -6.79 4.53 4.17
C CYS A 111 -8.23 4.34 3.67
N LEU A 112 -8.78 3.13 3.79
CA LEU A 112 -10.11 2.78 3.28
C LEU A 112 -11.27 3.59 3.92
N PRO A 113 -11.35 3.76 5.26
CA PRO A 113 -12.35 4.63 5.89
C PRO A 113 -12.30 6.08 5.42
N SER A 114 -11.11 6.65 5.23
CA SER A 114 -10.95 8.03 4.74
C SER A 114 -11.47 8.19 3.32
N CYS A 115 -11.28 7.17 2.47
CA CYS A 115 -11.88 7.14 1.13
C CYS A 115 -13.41 7.09 1.22
N ARG A 116 -13.97 6.30 2.14
CA ARG A 116 -15.43 6.20 2.34
C ARG A 116 -16.04 7.55 2.75
N VAL A 117 -15.49 8.19 3.79
CA VAL A 117 -15.98 9.50 4.26
C VAL A 117 -15.93 10.50 3.11
N THR A 118 -14.84 10.51 2.33
CA THR A 118 -14.71 11.47 1.23
C THR A 118 -15.68 11.18 0.08
N ILE A 119 -16.01 9.92 -0.22
CA ILE A 119 -17.05 9.58 -1.20
C ILE A 119 -18.44 10.04 -0.70
N GLU A 120 -18.74 9.84 0.58
CA GLU A 120 -20.00 10.24 1.20
C GLU A 120 -20.14 11.77 1.28
N THR A 121 -19.04 12.49 1.53
CA THR A 121 -19.03 13.96 1.63
C THR A 121 -18.70 14.68 0.33
N ALA A 122 -18.31 13.99 -0.74
CA ALA A 122 -18.00 14.62 -2.04
C ALA A 122 -19.21 15.37 -2.64
N ALA A 123 -20.43 15.02 -2.25
CA ALA A 123 -21.65 15.75 -2.61
C ALA A 123 -21.76 17.12 -1.91
N ASP A 124 -21.07 17.33 -0.79
CA ASP A 124 -21.09 18.58 -0.02
C ASP A 124 -19.65 19.06 0.20
N SER A 125 -19.16 19.86 -0.75
CA SER A 125 -17.81 20.44 -0.80
C SER A 125 -17.35 21.19 0.47
N ARG A 126 -18.26 21.41 1.42
CA ARG A 126 -18.02 22.05 2.72
C ARG A 126 -17.57 21.09 3.82
N ASN A 127 -17.81 19.78 3.69
CA ASN A 127 -17.44 18.81 4.71
C ASN A 127 -16.06 18.18 4.42
N LYS A 128 -15.03 18.82 4.96
CA LYS A 128 -13.68 18.24 5.01
C LYS A 128 -13.69 17.05 5.97
N PRO A 129 -13.21 15.85 5.57
CA PRO A 129 -13.10 14.72 6.49
C PRO A 129 -12.17 15.06 7.68
N PRO A 130 -12.33 14.39 8.84
CA PRO A 130 -11.50 14.63 10.04
C PRO A 130 -10.02 14.29 9.80
N PRO A 131 -9.06 14.93 10.51
CA PRO A 131 -7.61 14.70 10.36
C PRO A 131 -7.27 13.20 10.35
N PRO A 132 -6.24 12.76 9.61
CA PRO A 132 -5.78 11.38 9.69
C PRO A 132 -5.57 10.99 11.15
N VAL A 133 -6.01 9.79 11.52
CA VAL A 133 -5.90 9.28 12.90
C VAL A 133 -4.43 9.15 13.33
N TYR A 134 -3.52 8.97 12.36
CA TYR A 134 -2.10 8.78 12.60
C TYR A 134 -1.27 9.91 11.99
N GLY A 135 -0.23 10.31 12.70
CA GLY A 135 0.76 11.28 12.23
C GLY A 135 1.59 10.73 11.05
N PRO A 136 2.36 11.62 10.37
CA PRO A 136 3.23 11.21 9.28
C PRO A 136 4.28 10.19 9.70
N TYR A 137 4.44 9.13 8.91
CA TYR A 137 5.47 8.11 9.16
C TYR A 137 6.89 8.70 9.20
N ALA A 138 7.16 9.75 8.43
CA ALA A 138 8.46 10.44 8.45
C ALA A 138 8.78 11.04 9.84
N ASP A 139 7.77 11.50 10.58
CA ASP A 139 7.97 12.06 11.92
C ASP A 139 8.29 10.95 12.92
N TRP A 140 7.59 9.81 12.81
CA TRP A 140 7.92 8.60 13.58
C TRP A 140 9.32 8.07 13.27
N SER A 141 9.71 8.08 11.99
CA SER A 141 11.05 7.63 11.55
C SER A 141 12.16 8.53 12.11
N ARG A 142 11.97 9.86 12.10
CA ARG A 142 12.90 10.79 12.73
C ARG A 142 13.00 10.58 14.23
N LYS A 143 11.86 10.35 14.90
CA LYS A 143 11.86 10.03 16.33
C LYS A 143 12.65 8.75 16.61
N GLN A 144 12.40 7.67 15.87
CA GLN A 144 13.17 6.43 16.04
C GLN A 144 14.67 6.64 15.86
N LEU A 145 15.09 7.39 14.83
CA LEU A 145 16.49 7.71 14.63
C LEU A 145 17.05 8.53 15.79
N SER A 146 16.31 9.55 16.26
CA SER A 146 16.69 10.37 17.41
C SER A 146 16.82 9.56 18.68
N ASP A 147 15.91 8.61 18.94
CA ASP A 147 15.95 7.75 20.11
C ASP A 147 17.21 6.86 20.07
N VAL A 148 17.52 6.28 18.90
CA VAL A 148 18.74 5.46 18.71
C VAL A 148 20.02 6.28 18.89
N LEU A 149 20.10 7.47 18.27
CA LEU A 149 21.26 8.37 18.41
C LEU A 149 21.37 8.94 19.83
N GLY A 150 20.24 9.10 20.52
CA GLY A 150 20.15 9.53 21.92
C GLY A 150 20.48 8.44 22.94
N GLY A 151 20.96 7.27 22.51
CA GLY A 151 21.43 6.21 23.40
C GLY A 151 20.35 5.22 23.83
N LEU A 152 19.23 5.10 23.09
CA LEU A 152 18.26 4.02 23.30
C LEU A 152 19.00 2.67 23.30
N ASP A 153 19.00 1.99 24.44
CA ASP A 153 19.72 0.75 24.61
C ASP A 153 19.03 -0.41 23.87
N LEU A 154 19.51 -0.68 22.67
CA LEU A 154 19.12 -1.85 21.88
C LEU A 154 19.94 -3.11 22.23
N ALA A 155 20.88 -3.05 23.19
CA ALA A 155 21.73 -4.19 23.56
C ALA A 155 20.93 -5.31 24.20
N LYS A 156 19.97 -4.99 25.08
CA LYS A 156 19.06 -6.00 25.67
C LYS A 156 18.29 -6.75 24.60
N ASP A 157 17.70 -6.02 23.66
CA ASP A 157 16.95 -6.57 22.52
C ASP A 157 17.85 -7.42 21.61
N ARG A 158 19.05 -6.93 21.28
CA ARG A 158 20.03 -7.71 20.50
C ARG A 158 20.44 -8.98 21.21
N LYS A 159 20.76 -8.90 22.51
CA LYS A 159 21.18 -10.06 23.31
C LYS A 159 20.07 -11.10 23.31
N PHE A 160 18.85 -10.70 23.65
CA PHE A 160 17.67 -11.56 23.62
C PHE A 160 17.49 -12.24 22.25
N ARG A 161 17.51 -11.48 21.15
CA ARG A 161 17.33 -12.06 19.80
C ARG A 161 18.45 -13.01 19.42
N ARG A 162 19.70 -12.70 19.77
CA ARG A 162 20.86 -13.56 19.50
C ARG A 162 20.77 -14.87 20.30
N GLU A 163 20.35 -14.82 21.55
CA GLU A 163 20.14 -16.01 22.38
C GLU A 163 18.94 -16.83 21.88
N ALA A 164 17.81 -16.18 21.58
CA ALA A 164 16.60 -16.83 21.08
C ALA A 164 16.79 -17.47 19.70
N LEU A 165 17.69 -16.94 18.87
CA LEU A 165 18.03 -17.45 17.54
C LEU A 165 19.41 -18.14 17.51
N SER A 166 19.95 -18.51 18.67
CA SER A 166 21.30 -19.11 18.80
C SER A 166 21.38 -20.48 18.12
N SER A 167 20.29 -21.24 18.13
CA SER A 167 20.10 -22.43 17.31
C SER A 167 19.00 -22.15 16.28
N LEU A 168 19.41 -21.90 15.05
CA LEU A 168 18.45 -21.82 13.96
C LEU A 168 17.99 -23.25 13.64
N PRO A 169 16.68 -23.52 13.60
CA PRO A 169 16.23 -24.82 13.11
C PRO A 169 16.73 -25.00 11.69
N LEU A 170 17.15 -26.23 11.36
CA LEU A 170 17.42 -26.61 9.97
C LEU A 170 16.25 -26.16 9.11
N ILE A 171 16.57 -25.68 7.90
CA ILE A 171 15.55 -25.23 6.94
C ILE A 171 14.45 -26.29 6.91
N LEU A 172 13.25 -25.90 7.35
CA LEU A 172 12.11 -26.80 7.43
C LEU A 172 12.01 -27.56 6.09
N PRO A 173 12.02 -28.90 6.12
CA PRO A 173 11.83 -29.68 4.91
C PRO A 173 10.48 -29.30 4.32
N LEU A 174 10.36 -29.43 3.01
CA LEU A 174 9.09 -29.19 2.35
C LEU A 174 8.04 -30.10 2.97
N LEU A 175 6.93 -29.50 3.40
CA LEU A 175 5.83 -30.25 3.99
C LEU A 175 5.29 -31.26 2.96
N PRO A 176 4.72 -32.41 3.37
CA PRO A 176 4.18 -33.41 2.44
C PRO A 176 3.12 -32.86 1.47
N VAL A 177 2.49 -31.74 1.82
CA VAL A 177 1.52 -31.01 0.98
C VAL A 177 2.16 -30.06 -0.04
N SER A 178 3.49 -29.93 -0.03
CA SER A 178 4.23 -29.07 -0.94
C SER A 178 4.18 -29.62 -2.37
N ARG A 179 3.82 -28.76 -3.31
CA ARG A 179 3.80 -29.08 -4.75
C ARG A 179 5.18 -29.04 -5.42
N VAL A 180 6.21 -28.67 -4.66
CA VAL A 180 7.59 -28.57 -5.14
C VAL A 180 8.48 -29.48 -4.31
N ALA A 181 9.43 -30.15 -4.99
CA ALA A 181 10.40 -31.06 -4.38
C ALA A 181 11.64 -30.34 -3.79
N GLY A 182 11.76 -29.03 -4.02
CA GLY A 182 12.83 -28.18 -3.47
C GLY A 182 12.34 -26.75 -3.24
N ARG A 183 12.95 -26.04 -2.28
CA ARG A 183 12.73 -24.60 -2.10
C ARG A 183 13.39 -23.88 -3.27
N LYS A 184 12.59 -23.48 -4.26
CA LYS A 184 13.12 -22.75 -5.43
C LYS A 184 13.50 -21.33 -5.00
N PRO A 185 14.70 -20.82 -5.34
CA PRO A 185 15.05 -19.43 -5.11
C PRO A 185 13.99 -18.53 -5.75
N LEU A 186 13.48 -17.56 -5.00
CA LEU A 186 12.58 -16.54 -5.55
C LEU A 186 13.36 -15.71 -6.56
N ARG A 187 13.17 -16.01 -7.85
CA ARG A 187 13.75 -15.23 -8.96
C ARG A 187 12.86 -14.05 -9.36
N ALA A 188 11.59 -14.10 -8.98
CA ALA A 188 10.62 -13.03 -9.14
C ALA A 188 9.60 -13.13 -7.99
N TYR A 189 9.16 -11.99 -7.46
CA TYR A 189 8.05 -11.96 -6.51
C TYR A 189 6.76 -12.30 -7.25
N GLU A 190 6.16 -13.45 -6.94
CA GLU A 190 4.78 -13.72 -7.35
C GLU A 190 3.82 -13.00 -6.39
N LEU A 191 2.87 -12.27 -6.97
CA LEU A 191 1.92 -11.46 -6.21
C LEU A 191 0.82 -12.35 -5.61
N ASN A 192 0.52 -12.16 -4.32
CA ASN A 192 -0.65 -12.76 -3.70
C ASN A 192 -1.93 -12.06 -4.20
N ARG A 193 -2.79 -12.83 -4.88
CA ARG A 193 -4.04 -12.33 -5.45
C ARG A 193 -5.21 -12.61 -4.51
N ALA A 194 -5.77 -11.57 -3.91
CA ALA A 194 -7.10 -11.64 -3.30
C ALA A 194 -8.14 -11.09 -4.28
N LYS A 195 -9.07 -11.95 -4.74
CA LYS A 195 -10.26 -11.48 -5.47
C LYS A 195 -11.35 -11.17 -4.46
N HIS A 196 -11.75 -9.91 -4.36
CA HIS A 196 -12.95 -9.52 -3.62
C HIS A 196 -13.99 -8.97 -4.59
N LYS A 197 -15.19 -9.56 -4.60
CA LYS A 197 -16.32 -9.07 -5.37
C LYS A 197 -17.36 -8.54 -4.38
N SER A 198 -17.51 -7.23 -4.30
CA SER A 198 -18.57 -6.59 -3.52
C SER A 198 -19.67 -6.06 -4.45
N SER A 199 -20.91 -6.43 -4.15
CA SER A 199 -22.12 -5.82 -4.71
C SER A 199 -22.47 -4.48 -4.07
N LYS A 200 -21.97 -4.21 -2.85
CA LYS A 200 -22.29 -3.03 -2.03
C LYS A 200 -21.28 -1.88 -2.14
N GLY A 201 -20.26 -2.01 -3.00
CA GLY A 201 -19.29 -0.95 -3.28
C GLY A 201 -18.12 -0.84 -2.28
N LEU A 202 -17.26 0.17 -2.47
CA LEU A 202 -16.00 0.41 -1.74
C LEU A 202 -16.25 0.71 -0.26
N PRO A 203 -17.32 1.44 0.10
CA PRO A 203 -17.74 1.64 1.49
C PRO A 203 -17.90 0.32 2.27
N SER A 204 -18.41 -0.74 1.63
CA SER A 204 -18.56 -2.05 2.25
C SER A 204 -17.24 -2.83 2.36
N LEU A 205 -16.28 -2.58 1.45
CA LEU A 205 -14.93 -3.14 1.52
C LEU A 205 -14.21 -2.60 2.77
N ALA A 206 -14.34 -1.29 3.05
CA ALA A 206 -13.76 -0.68 4.24
C ALA A 206 -14.31 -1.29 5.55
N ALA A 207 -15.60 -1.63 5.58
CA ALA A 207 -16.25 -2.24 6.74
C ALA A 207 -15.90 -3.74 6.94
N THR A 208 -15.53 -4.42 5.85
CA THR A 208 -15.22 -5.86 5.87
C THR A 208 -13.72 -6.15 5.83
N TRP A 209 -12.89 -5.14 5.59
CA TRP A 209 -11.44 -5.25 5.58
C TRP A 209 -10.95 -5.57 7.00
N GLN A 210 -10.58 -6.82 7.20
CA GLN A 210 -9.75 -7.21 8.34
C GLN A 210 -8.30 -7.17 7.86
N PRO A 211 -7.39 -6.44 8.52
CA PRO A 211 -5.98 -6.60 8.25
C PRO A 211 -5.61 -8.07 8.47
N PRO A 212 -4.65 -8.62 7.71
CA PRO A 212 -4.16 -9.97 7.98
C PRO A 212 -3.84 -10.07 9.49
N ARG A 213 -4.38 -11.09 10.16
CA ARG A 213 -4.22 -11.30 11.61
C ARG A 213 -2.78 -11.67 11.92
N ARG A 214 -1.89 -10.69 11.87
CA ARG A 214 -0.53 -10.58 12.43
C ARG A 214 0.20 -9.46 11.67
N PRO A 215 0.76 -8.46 12.34
CA PRO A 215 1.84 -7.68 11.75
C PRO A 215 3.03 -8.63 11.67
N HIS A 216 3.18 -9.34 10.55
CA HIS A 216 4.50 -9.82 10.20
C HIS A 216 5.31 -8.57 9.91
N LEU A 217 6.04 -8.10 10.94
CA LEU A 217 7.29 -7.38 10.76
C LEU A 217 8.11 -8.22 9.79
N SER A 218 7.98 -7.94 8.50
CA SER A 218 9.00 -8.27 7.53
C SER A 218 10.17 -7.37 7.90
N MET A 219 10.99 -7.85 8.85
CA MET A 219 12.39 -7.46 8.88
C MET A 219 12.91 -7.80 7.49
N CYS A 220 13.11 -6.77 6.67
CA CYS A 220 14.02 -6.88 5.55
C CYS A 220 15.33 -7.39 6.14
N THR A 221 15.74 -8.57 5.70
CA THR A 221 17.06 -9.15 5.94
C THR A 221 18.16 -8.19 5.53
#